data_AF-A0A747NR71-F1
#
_entry.id   AF-A0A747NR71-F1
#
_cell.length_a   1.000
_cell.length_b   1.000
_cell.length_c   1.000
_cell.angle_alpha   90.00
_cell.angle_beta   90.00
_cell.angle_gamma   90.00
#
_symmetry.space_group_name_H-M   'P 1'
#
loop_
_entity.id
_entity.type
_entity.pdbx_description
1 polymer ?
#
loop_
_entity_poly.entity_id
_entity_poly.type
_entity_poly.pdbx_seq_one_letter_code
_entity_poly.pdbx_strand_id
1 'polypeptide(L)'
;MTLTPVGNFNAQVLGGVTYYTHYYRVNFPRQFPNAQIATLATLASYSFSTQASMAGKSLATHRDTDSGTDVSRTRFTVAYTTPNLGETPTLHFEAIGY
;
A
#
# COMPACT_ATOMS: atom_id res chain seq x y z
N MET A 1 -7.95 -1.63 -9.36
CA MET A 1 -6.60 -1.90 -9.89
C MET A 1 -5.98 -2.98 -9.01
N THR A 2 -5.48 -4.06 -9.60
CA THR A 2 -4.80 -5.15 -8.87
C THR A 2 -3.32 -4.80 -8.74
N LEU A 3 -2.76 -4.86 -7.53
CA LEU A 3 -1.37 -4.48 -7.26
C LEU A 3 -0.47 -5.71 -7.30
N THR A 4 0.64 -5.67 -8.03
CA THR A 4 1.66 -6.74 -8.00
C THR A 4 2.71 -6.42 -6.93
N PRO A 5 2.97 -7.32 -5.97
CA PRO A 5 3.93 -7.04 -4.90
C PRO A 5 5.35 -6.97 -5.46
N VAL A 6 6.15 -6.03 -4.96
CA VAL A 6 7.58 -5.87 -5.27
C VAL A 6 8.43 -6.93 -4.50
N GLY A 7 7.80 -7.70 -3.60
CA GLY A 7 8.38 -8.82 -2.87
C GLY A 7 7.66 -9.10 -1.54
N ASN A 8 8.09 -10.15 -0.82
CA ASN A 8 7.63 -10.47 0.55
C ASN A 8 8.72 -10.05 1.53
N PHE A 9 8.55 -8.91 2.21
CA PHE A 9 9.55 -8.36 3.11
C PHE A 9 9.05 -8.40 4.56
N ASN A 10 9.98 -8.48 5.53
CA ASN A 10 9.69 -8.35 6.96
C ASN A 10 8.64 -9.33 7.51
N ALA A 11 8.78 -10.62 7.20
CA ALA A 11 7.94 -11.65 7.82
C ALA A 11 8.19 -11.69 9.33
N GLN A 12 7.13 -11.62 10.13
CA GLN A 12 7.22 -11.63 11.59
C GLN A 12 6.12 -12.50 12.19
N VAL A 13 6.47 -13.31 13.20
CA VAL A 13 5.51 -14.11 13.95
C VAL A 13 5.12 -13.36 15.23
N LEU A 14 3.83 -13.11 15.43
CA LEU A 14 3.27 -12.50 16.63
C LEU A 14 2.12 -13.38 17.14
N GLY A 15 2.25 -13.91 18.36
CA GLY A 15 1.21 -14.76 18.96
C GLY A 15 0.89 -16.02 18.13
N GLY A 16 1.87 -16.57 17.40
CA GLY A 16 1.68 -17.74 16.52
C GLY A 16 1.13 -17.42 15.13
N VAL A 17 0.80 -16.15 14.83
CA VAL A 17 0.35 -15.71 13.51
C VAL A 17 1.54 -15.09 12.75
N THR A 18 1.75 -15.53 11.50
CA THR A 18 2.77 -14.93 10.63
C THR A 18 2.19 -13.74 9.89
N TYR A 19 2.82 -12.59 10.02
CA TYR A 19 2.50 -11.36 9.31
C TYR A 19 3.52 -11.13 8.21
N TYR A 20 3.04 -10.68 7.06
CA TYR A 20 3.86 -10.33 5.91
C TYR A 20 3.64 -8.86 5.57
N THR A 21 4.72 -8.12 5.29
CA THR A 21 4.63 -6.77 4.75
C THR A 21 5.01 -6.77 3.28
N HIS A 22 4.02 -6.56 2.44
CA HIS A 22 4.18 -6.46 1.00
C HIS A 22 4.30 -5.00 0.59
N TYR A 23 5.25 -4.71 -0.29
CA TYR A 23 5.40 -3.37 -0.87
C TYR A 23 4.83 -3.36 -2.27
N TYR A 24 3.95 -2.41 -2.57
CA TYR A 24 3.31 -2.25 -3.86
C TYR A 24 3.63 -0.87 -4.43
N ARG A 25 3.86 -0.78 -5.74
CA ARG A 25 4.00 0.49 -6.44
C ARG A 25 2.68 0.85 -7.12
N VAL A 26 2.17 2.03 -6.82
CA VAL A 26 0.90 2.53 -7.33
C VAL A 26 1.15 3.75 -8.20
N ASN A 27 0.89 3.64 -9.50
CA ASN A 27 1.00 4.78 -10.40
C ASN A 27 -0.15 5.76 -10.13
N PHE A 28 0.17 7.05 -10.15
CA PHE A 28 -0.86 8.08 -10.12
C PHE A 28 -1.66 8.04 -11.43
N PRO A 29 -2.96 8.35 -11.39
CA PRO A 29 -3.77 8.49 -12.60
C PRO A 29 -3.25 9.59 -13.53
N ARG A 30 -2.58 10.60 -12.95
CA ARG A 30 -1.89 11.68 -13.66
C ARG A 30 -0.57 11.96 -12.96
N GLN A 31 0.48 12.14 -13.75
CA GLN A 31 1.79 12.57 -13.24
C GLN A 31 1.75 14.01 -12.74
N PHE A 32 2.41 14.27 -11.61
CA PHE A 32 2.70 15.62 -11.13
C PHE A 32 3.90 16.22 -11.88
N PRO A 33 3.82 17.44 -12.42
CA PRO A 33 4.92 18.07 -13.13
C PRO A 33 6.23 18.13 -12.32
N ASN A 34 6.14 18.48 -11.04
CA ASN A 34 7.28 18.74 -10.16
C ASN A 34 7.39 17.71 -9.03
N ALA A 35 6.35 17.52 -8.22
CA ALA A 35 6.41 16.62 -7.06
C ALA A 35 5.03 16.27 -6.50
N GLN A 36 4.91 15.07 -5.91
CA GLN A 36 3.82 14.79 -4.98
C GLN A 36 4.05 15.52 -3.65
N ILE A 37 2.97 16.07 -3.08
CA ILE A 37 2.95 16.68 -1.75
C ILE A 37 2.49 15.65 -0.73
N ALA A 38 1.39 14.96 -0.98
CA ALA A 38 0.82 14.00 -0.04
C ALA A 38 0.07 12.90 -0.78
N THR A 39 0.03 11.72 -0.17
CA THR A 39 -0.85 10.64 -0.59
C THR A 39 -1.58 10.13 0.64
N LEU A 40 -2.90 10.04 0.54
CA LEU A 40 -3.78 9.42 1.53
C LEU A 40 -4.28 8.12 0.91
N ALA A 41 -4.16 7.00 1.63
CA ALA A 41 -4.72 5.74 1.18
C ALA A 41 -5.44 5.01 2.32
N THR A 42 -6.51 4.31 1.98
CA THR A 42 -7.31 3.49 2.90
C THR A 42 -7.55 2.12 2.30
N LEU A 43 -7.61 1.09 3.16
CA LEU A 43 -8.06 -0.23 2.72
C LEU A 43 -9.56 -0.17 2.43
N ALA A 44 -9.97 -0.75 1.31
CA ALA A 44 -11.38 -0.95 1.02
C ALA A 44 -11.96 -1.91 2.06
N SER A 45 -13.05 -1.51 2.71
CA SER A 45 -13.74 -2.36 3.67
C SER A 45 -14.58 -3.42 2.96
N TYR A 46 -14.86 -4.50 3.69
CA TYR A 46 -15.83 -5.49 3.26
C TYR A 46 -17.25 -4.93 3.39
N SER A 47 -18.12 -5.27 2.44
CA SER A 47 -19.55 -5.01 2.54
C SER A 47 -20.21 -5.92 3.57
N PHE A 48 -21.44 -5.59 3.98
CA PHE A 48 -22.21 -6.44 4.90
C PHE A 48 -22.49 -7.84 4.35
N SER A 49 -22.64 -8.00 3.02
CA SER A 49 -22.86 -9.31 2.40
C SER A 49 -21.59 -10.13 2.21
N THR A 50 -20.41 -9.51 2.33
CA THR A 50 -19.09 -10.13 2.09
C THR A 50 -18.17 -9.97 3.30
N GLN A 51 -18.72 -10.06 4.50
CA GLN A 51 -18.00 -9.80 5.75
C GLN A 51 -16.76 -10.71 5.88
N ALA A 52 -15.65 -10.09 6.29
CA ALA A 52 -14.44 -10.80 6.67
C ALA A 52 -13.67 -9.98 7.71
N SER A 53 -12.81 -10.64 8.49
CA SER A 53 -11.99 -9.97 9.49
C SER A 53 -10.97 -9.04 8.84
N MET A 54 -10.87 -7.82 9.38
CA MET A 54 -9.83 -6.84 9.02
C MET A 54 -8.71 -6.79 10.08
N ALA A 55 -8.74 -7.68 11.07
CA ALA A 55 -7.77 -7.70 12.16
C ALA A 55 -6.35 -7.95 11.65
N GLY A 56 -5.39 -7.20 12.19
CA GLY A 56 -3.98 -7.36 11.85
C GLY A 56 -3.59 -6.86 10.46
N LYS A 57 -4.50 -6.15 9.77
CA LYS A 57 -4.23 -5.52 8.47
C LYS A 57 -3.94 -4.04 8.66
N SER A 58 -2.84 -3.57 8.09
CA SER A 58 -2.46 -2.16 8.12
C SER A 58 -1.82 -1.74 6.82
N LEU A 59 -1.84 -0.43 6.55
CA LEU A 59 -1.20 0.15 5.37
C LEU A 59 -0.42 1.40 5.76
N ALA A 60 0.67 1.66 5.04
CA ALA A 60 1.39 2.93 5.08
C ALA A 60 1.77 3.33 3.65
N THR A 61 1.83 4.64 3.39
CA THR A 61 2.21 5.18 2.08
C THR A 61 3.53 5.93 2.16
N HIS A 62 4.34 5.78 1.13
CA HIS A 62 5.63 6.43 0.98
C HIS A 62 5.68 7.21 -0.33
N ARG A 63 6.26 8.41 -0.28
CA ARG A 63 6.35 9.34 -1.42
C ARG A 63 7.62 9.12 -2.25
N ASP A 64 8.44 8.17 -1.83
CA ASP A 64 9.85 8.13 -2.17
C ASP A 64 10.04 7.60 -3.60
N THR A 65 11.07 8.11 -4.28
CA THR A 65 11.67 7.41 -5.42
C THR A 65 12.52 6.24 -4.94
N ASP A 66 12.87 5.32 -5.84
CA ASP A 66 13.79 4.22 -5.51
C ASP A 66 15.19 4.71 -5.10
N SER A 67 15.51 5.98 -5.33
CA SER A 67 16.77 6.63 -4.91
C SER A 67 16.76 7.11 -3.47
N GLY A 68 15.60 7.19 -2.81
CA GLY A 68 15.46 7.65 -1.41
C GLY A 68 15.75 9.15 -1.18
N THR A 69 16.23 9.86 -2.19
CA THR A 69 16.59 11.29 -2.13
C THR A 69 15.51 12.21 -2.69
N ASP A 70 14.65 11.68 -3.56
CA ASP A 70 13.69 12.47 -4.32
C ASP A 70 12.25 12.05 -4.05
N VAL A 71 11.35 12.97 -4.33
CA VAL A 71 9.92 12.75 -4.19
C VAL A 71 9.35 12.34 -5.55
N SER A 72 8.68 11.19 -5.58
CA SER A 72 8.16 10.63 -6.82
C SER A 72 7.04 11.50 -7.41
N ARG A 73 7.04 11.60 -8.75
CA ARG A 73 6.06 12.36 -9.53
C ARG A 73 4.98 11.51 -10.17
N THR A 74 5.24 10.23 -10.33
CA THR A 74 4.45 9.31 -11.16
C THR A 74 3.78 8.21 -10.34
N ARG A 75 4.23 7.99 -9.12
CA ARG A 75 3.76 6.89 -8.26
C ARG A 75 3.99 7.16 -6.78
N PHE A 76 3.37 6.35 -5.94
CA PHE A 76 3.72 6.18 -4.54
C PHE A 76 3.90 4.69 -4.21
N THR A 77 4.55 4.41 -3.09
CA THR A 77 4.72 3.04 -2.59
C THR A 77 3.77 2.81 -1.43
N VAL A 78 3.13 1.64 -1.40
CA VAL A 78 2.28 1.18 -0.30
C VAL A 78 2.98 0.02 0.39
N ALA A 79 3.20 0.15 1.69
CA ALA A 79 3.52 -0.98 2.56
C ALA A 79 2.21 -1.51 3.12
N TYR A 80 1.91 -2.79 2.89
CA TYR A 80 0.69 -3.45 3.35
C TYR A 80 1.04 -4.67 4.18
N THR A 81 0.62 -4.67 5.44
CA THR A 81 0.80 -5.79 6.35
C THR A 81 -0.47 -6.62 6.44
N THR A 82 -0.33 -7.94 6.32
CA THR A 82 -1.46 -8.88 6.43
C THR A 82 -1.00 -10.22 7.03
N PRO A 83 -1.87 -10.90 7.80
CA PRO A 83 -1.64 -12.28 8.21
C PRO A 83 -2.01 -13.31 7.12
N ASN A 84 -2.63 -12.87 6.02
CA ASN A 84 -3.11 -13.78 4.98
C ASN A 84 -2.08 -13.92 3.85
N LEU A 85 -1.56 -15.12 3.69
CA LEU A 85 -0.58 -15.42 2.64
C LEU A 85 -1.18 -15.18 1.24
N GLY A 86 -0.49 -14.39 0.42
CA GLY A 86 -0.87 -14.13 -0.97
C GLY A 86 -2.00 -13.10 -1.16
N GLU A 87 -2.46 -12.46 -0.09
CA GLU A 87 -3.49 -11.43 -0.20
C GLU A 87 -2.97 -10.17 -0.90
N THR A 88 -3.71 -9.72 -1.92
CA THR A 88 -3.50 -8.43 -2.57
C THR A 88 -4.57 -7.44 -2.11
N PRO A 89 -4.20 -6.27 -1.57
CA PRO A 89 -5.17 -5.32 -1.05
C PRO A 89 -5.91 -4.59 -2.17
N THR A 90 -7.17 -4.23 -1.92
CA THR A 90 -7.86 -3.18 -2.66
C THR A 90 -7.81 -1.90 -1.82
N LEU A 91 -7.40 -0.80 -2.44
CA LEU A 91 -7.26 0.48 -1.76
C LEU A 91 -7.97 1.60 -2.49
N HIS A 92 -8.41 2.59 -1.72
CA HIS A 92 -8.80 3.91 -2.21
C HIS A 92 -7.70 4.88 -1.88
N PHE A 93 -7.40 5.82 -2.77
CA PHE A 93 -6.38 6.81 -2.51
C PHE A 93 -6.70 8.16 -3.15
N GLU A 94 -6.13 9.18 -2.55
CA GLU A 94 -6.04 10.54 -3.07
C GLU A 94 -4.57 10.95 -3.06
N ALA A 95 -4.13 11.61 -4.13
CA ALA A 95 -2.78 12.13 -4.24
C ALA A 95 -2.83 13.61 -4.63
N ILE A 96 -2.05 14.42 -3.92
CA ILE A 96 -1.93 15.86 -4.10
C ILE A 96 -0.50 16.15 -4.54
N GLY A 97 -0.32 17.00 -5.56
CA GLY A 97 0.99 17.40 -6.09
C GLY A 97 0.86 18.53 -7.10
N TYR A 98 2.01 19.04 -7.56
CA TYR A 98 2.12 20.19 -8.47
C TYR A 98 3.23 19.98 -9.51
#